data_AF-A0A2S0JP52-F1
#
_entry.id   AF-A0A2S0JP52-F1
#
_cell.length_a   1.000
_cell.length_b   1.000
_cell.length_c   1.000
_cell.angle_alpha   90.00
_cell.angle_beta   90.00
_cell.angle_gamma   90.00
#
_symmetry.space_group_name_H-M   'P 1'
#
loop_
_entity.id
_entity.type
_entity.pdbx_description
1 polymer ?
#
loop_
_entity_poly.entity_id
_entity_poly.type
_entity_poly.pdbx_seq_one_letter_code
_entity_poly.pdbx_strand_id
1 'polypeptide(L)'
;MVNTINVAFDEIIDEQIHQIAYRKCINDPEYQTANIKAVTLMDMLRQALSNDEQRKLLKELESAWFIVESIFLEYSYRQGVEDSQIIYNELNKFGINVTKESMNVVI
;
A
#
# COMPACT_ATOMS: atom_id res chain seq x y z
N MET A 1 -11.92 26.84 -11.31
CA MET A 1 -10.45 26.91 -11.44
C MET A 1 -9.92 26.10 -10.27
N VAL A 2 -9.45 24.88 -10.52
CA VAL A 2 -8.95 24.00 -9.46
C VAL A 2 -7.73 24.67 -8.84
N ASN A 3 -7.74 24.87 -7.53
CA ASN A 3 -6.66 25.55 -6.83
C ASN A 3 -5.45 24.61 -6.79
N THR A 4 -4.51 24.79 -7.71
CA THR A 4 -3.33 23.92 -7.91
C THR A 4 -2.53 23.68 -6.62
N ILE A 5 -2.59 24.63 -5.67
CA ILE A 5 -1.96 24.51 -4.35
C ILE A 5 -2.61 23.41 -3.50
N ASN A 6 -3.94 23.27 -3.56
CA ASN A 6 -4.65 22.23 -2.82
C ASN A 6 -4.30 20.84 -3.39
N VAL A 7 -4.26 20.69 -4.71
CA VAL A 7 -3.88 19.42 -5.36
C VAL A 7 -2.47 18.99 -4.98
N ALA A 8 -1.50 19.91 -5.03
CA ALA A 8 -0.12 19.62 -4.63
C ALA A 8 0.01 19.31 -3.13
N PHE A 9 -0.79 19.95 -2.28
CA PHE A 9 -0.81 19.68 -0.84
C PHE A 9 -1.40 18.28 -0.55
N ASP A 10 -2.48 17.93 -1.22
CA ASP A 10 -3.12 16.62 -1.12
C ASP A 10 -2.17 15.51 -1.57
N GLU A 11 -1.44 15.70 -2.68
CA GLU A 11 -0.42 14.75 -3.16
C GLU A 11 0.72 14.53 -2.14
N ILE A 12 1.21 15.60 -1.50
CA ILE A 12 2.27 15.51 -0.47
C ILE A 12 1.78 14.78 0.79
N ILE A 13 0.54 15.05 1.20
CA ILE A 13 -0.08 14.38 2.34
C ILE A 13 -0.25 12.89 2.02
N ASP A 14 -0.78 12.56 0.84
CA ASP A 14 -0.94 11.17 0.39
C ASP A 14 0.40 10.43 0.40
N GLU A 15 1.47 11.02 -0.16
CA GLU A 15 2.80 10.41 -0.16
C GLU A 15 3.33 10.17 1.26
N GLN A 16 3.18 11.14 2.17
CA GLN A 16 3.62 11.00 3.56
C GLN A 16 2.89 9.87 4.29
N ILE A 17 1.58 9.77 4.12
CA ILE A 17 0.84 8.74 4.83
C ILE A 17 1.11 7.35 4.23
N HIS A 18 1.28 7.22 2.90
CA HIS A 18 1.76 5.98 2.29
C HIS A 18 3.09 5.52 2.91
N GLN A 19 4.05 6.43 3.10
CA GLN A 19 5.32 6.10 3.74
C GLN A 19 5.15 5.64 5.19
N ILE A 20 4.24 6.24 5.96
CA ILE A 20 3.97 5.85 7.36
C ILE A 20 3.29 4.47 7.42
N ALA A 21 2.29 4.23 6.58
CA ALA A 21 1.56 2.96 6.52
C ALA A 21 2.50 1.81 6.13
N TYR A 22 3.32 2.02 5.10
CA TYR A 22 4.36 1.07 4.71
C TYR A 22 5.31 0.80 5.87
N ARG A 23 5.81 1.84 6.56
CA ARG A 23 6.69 1.69 7.73
C ARG A 23 6.05 0.91 8.86
N LYS A 24 4.74 1.06 9.11
CA LYS A 24 4.04 0.26 10.13
C LYS A 24 3.96 -1.21 9.71
N CYS A 25 3.58 -1.47 8.47
CA CYS A 25 3.46 -2.82 7.92
C CYS A 25 4.80 -3.58 8.01
N ILE A 26 5.90 -3.00 7.51
CA ILE A 26 7.22 -3.67 7.53
C ILE A 26 7.79 -3.91 8.94
N ASN A 27 7.27 -3.19 9.94
CA ASN A 27 7.66 -3.34 11.35
C ASN A 27 6.69 -4.24 12.13
N ASP A 28 5.61 -4.70 11.51
CA ASP A 28 4.69 -5.64 12.13
C ASP A 28 5.35 -7.02 12.26
N PRO A 29 5.42 -7.63 13.46
CA PRO A 29 6.07 -8.93 13.66
C PRO A 29 5.44 -10.07 12.86
N GLU A 30 4.11 -10.04 12.64
CA GLU A 30 3.41 -11.05 11.84
C GLU A 30 3.78 -10.91 10.37
N TYR A 31 3.81 -9.68 9.86
CA TYR A 31 4.27 -9.38 8.50
C TYR A 31 5.73 -9.83 8.32
N GLN A 32 6.63 -9.48 9.24
CA GLN A 32 8.04 -9.89 9.16
C GLN A 32 8.19 -11.41 9.14
N THR A 33 7.45 -12.11 10.00
CA THR A 33 7.46 -13.58 10.06
C THR A 33 6.97 -14.20 8.75
N ALA A 34 5.85 -13.69 8.22
CA ALA A 34 5.28 -14.15 6.96
C ALA A 34 6.22 -13.87 5.78
N ASN A 35 6.81 -12.69 5.72
CA ASN A 35 7.75 -12.28 4.68
C ASN A 35 9.02 -13.15 4.70
N ILE A 36 9.63 -13.38 5.87
CA ILE A 36 10.79 -14.27 6.01
C ILE A 36 10.45 -15.68 5.51
N LYS A 37 9.28 -16.20 5.88
CA LYS A 37 8.82 -17.52 5.43
C LYS A 37 8.63 -17.57 3.91
N ALA A 38 8.00 -16.55 3.33
CA ALA A 38 7.79 -16.47 1.88
C ALA A 38 9.12 -16.44 1.12
N VAL A 39 10.06 -15.57 1.53
CA VAL A 39 11.40 -15.48 0.94
C VAL A 39 12.14 -16.81 1.04
N THR A 40 12.10 -17.45 2.21
CA THR A 40 12.77 -18.76 2.43
C THR A 40 12.20 -19.83 1.49
N LEU A 41 10.87 -19.91 1.35
CA LEU A 41 10.21 -20.88 0.47
C LEU A 41 10.53 -20.61 -1.01
N MET A 42 10.57 -19.35 -1.43
CA MET A 42 10.95 -18.99 -2.80
C MET A 42 12.42 -19.36 -3.09
N ASP A 43 13.33 -19.14 -2.13
CA ASP A 43 14.72 -19.55 -2.28
C ASP A 43 14.88 -21.07 -2.33
N MET A 44 14.16 -21.82 -1.49
CA MET A 44 14.13 -23.29 -1.55
C MET A 44 13.63 -23.77 -2.92
N LEU A 45 12.56 -23.16 -3.43
CA LEU A 45 12.03 -23.48 -4.75
C LEU A 45 13.07 -23.17 -5.83
N ARG A 46 13.69 -21.99 -5.79
CA ARG A 46 14.76 -21.59 -6.73
C ARG A 46 15.92 -22.58 -6.74
N GLN A 47 16.30 -23.15 -5.59
CA GLN A 47 17.35 -24.15 -5.49
C GLN A 47 16.91 -25.52 -6.04
N ALA A 48 15.65 -25.90 -5.85
CA ALA A 48 15.10 -27.17 -6.31
C ALA A 48 14.86 -27.22 -7.83
N LEU A 49 14.67 -26.08 -8.49
CA LEU A 49 14.46 -26.01 -9.94
C LEU A 49 15.75 -26.32 -10.70
N SER A 50 15.73 -27.28 -11.62
CA SER A 50 16.90 -27.66 -12.42
C SER A 50 16.90 -27.08 -13.83
N ASN A 51 15.79 -26.52 -14.29
CA ASN A 51 15.62 -25.96 -15.62
C ASN A 51 15.67 -24.41 -15.59
N ASP A 52 16.44 -23.82 -16.50
CA ASP A 52 16.58 -22.37 -16.66
C ASP A 52 15.25 -21.66 -16.93
N GLU A 53 14.34 -22.29 -17.70
CA GLU A 53 13.02 -21.70 -17.98
C GLU A 53 12.16 -21.65 -16.70
N GLN A 54 12.25 -22.66 -15.84
CA GLN A 54 11.53 -22.66 -14.56
C GLN A 54 12.08 -21.57 -13.63
N ARG A 55 13.41 -21.37 -13.61
CA ARG A 55 14.04 -20.30 -12.82
C ARG A 55 13.63 -18.92 -13.32
N LYS A 56 13.51 -18.74 -14.62
CA LYS A 56 13.01 -17.50 -15.24
C LYS A 56 11.56 -17.23 -14.84
N LEU A 57 10.68 -18.22 -14.99
CA LEU A 57 9.26 -18.10 -14.60
C LEU A 57 9.10 -17.81 -13.10
N LEU A 58 9.94 -18.42 -12.25
CA LEU A 58 9.96 -18.11 -10.82
C LEU A 58 10.32 -16.64 -10.56
N LYS A 59 11.32 -16.11 -11.26
CA LYS A 59 11.71 -14.69 -11.13
C LYS A 59 10.60 -13.74 -11.59
N GLU A 60 9.92 -14.07 -12.67
CA GLU A 60 8.76 -13.29 -13.15
C GLU A 60 7.62 -13.34 -12.13
N LEU A 61 7.35 -14.51 -11.55
CA LEU A 61 6.34 -14.69 -10.51
C LEU A 61 6.68 -13.89 -9.24
N GLU A 62 7.91 -13.93 -8.76
CA GLU A 62 8.38 -13.13 -7.62
C GLU A 62 8.19 -11.63 -7.88
N SER A 63 8.47 -11.19 -9.11
CA SER A 63 8.31 -9.78 -9.49
C SER A 63 6.83 -9.38 -9.52
N ALA A 64 5.96 -10.24 -10.08
CA ALA A 64 4.52 -10.00 -10.09
C ALA A 64 3.92 -10.00 -8.69
N TRP A 65 4.35 -10.93 -7.83
CA TRP A 65 3.91 -11.01 -6.43
C TRP A 65 4.18 -9.70 -5.68
N PHE A 66 5.38 -9.14 -5.81
CA PHE A 66 5.75 -7.88 -5.16
C PHE A 66 4.91 -6.69 -5.65
N ILE A 67 4.56 -6.67 -6.94
CA ILE A 67 3.68 -5.64 -7.53
C ILE A 67 2.26 -5.76 -6.98
N VAL A 68 1.70 -6.97 -6.93
CA VAL A 68 0.34 -7.21 -6.41
C VAL A 68 0.25 -6.83 -4.93
N GLU A 69 1.25 -7.17 -4.14
CA GLU A 69 1.33 -6.81 -2.73
C GLU A 69 1.35 -5.27 -2.55
N SER A 70 2.15 -4.57 -3.36
CA SER A 70 2.22 -3.11 -3.32
C SER A 70 0.87 -2.45 -3.65
N ILE A 71 0.17 -2.94 -4.68
CA ILE A 71 -1.15 -2.44 -5.08
C ILE A 71 -2.20 -2.75 -4.00
N PHE A 72 -2.18 -3.96 -3.42
CA PHE A 72 -3.11 -4.34 -2.37
C PHE A 72 -2.92 -3.51 -1.10
N LEU A 73 -1.67 -3.25 -0.71
CA LEU A 73 -1.35 -2.39 0.43
C LEU A 73 -1.82 -0.96 0.20
N GLU A 74 -1.60 -0.40 -1.00
CA GLU A 74 -2.09 0.92 -1.38
C GLU A 74 -3.63 1.00 -1.28
N TYR A 75 -4.33 0.02 -1.84
CA TYR A 75 -5.79 -0.02 -1.82
C TYR A 75 -6.35 -0.16 -0.40
N SER A 76 -5.82 -1.10 0.38
CA SER A 76 -6.23 -1.32 1.78
C SER A 76 -5.98 -0.09 2.65
N TYR A 77 -4.90 0.62 2.37
CA TYR A 77 -4.56 1.86 3.06
C TYR A 77 -5.53 3.00 2.69
N ARG A 78 -5.80 3.24 1.40
CA ARG A 78 -6.79 4.24 0.95
C ARG A 78 -8.17 3.98 1.56
N GLN A 79 -8.61 2.72 1.53
CA GLN A 79 -9.86 2.31 2.17
C GLN A 79 -9.84 2.60 3.68
N GLY A 80 -8.72 2.33 4.36
CA GLY A 80 -8.55 2.63 5.79
C GLY A 80 -8.61 4.13 6.11
N VAL A 81 -8.15 5.00 5.21
CA VAL A 81 -8.31 6.47 5.34
C VAL A 81 -9.76 6.87 5.14
N GLU A 82 -10.39 6.39 4.07
CA GLU A 82 -11.80 6.64 3.74
C GLU A 82 -12.74 6.16 4.87
N ASP A 83 -12.38 5.09 5.58
CA ASP A 83 -13.20 4.58 6.67
C ASP A 83 -12.81 5.16 8.05
N SER A 84 -11.79 6.03 8.12
CA SER A 84 -11.26 6.52 9.41
C SER A 84 -12.10 7.64 10.01
N GLN A 85 -12.98 7.26 10.95
CA GLN A 85 -13.72 8.20 11.79
C GLN A 85 -12.82 9.17 12.58
N ILE A 86 -11.58 8.77 12.88
CA ILE A 86 -10.62 9.62 13.60
C ILE A 86 -10.15 10.77 12.69
N ILE A 87 -9.83 10.49 11.43
CA ILE A 87 -9.44 11.52 10.46
C ILE A 87 -10.61 12.50 10.25
N TYR A 88 -11.83 11.98 10.10
CA TYR A 88 -13.04 12.81 10.02
C TYR A 88 -13.23 13.72 11.23
N ASN A 89 -13.01 13.19 12.43
CA ASN A 89 -13.15 13.97 13.65
C ASN A 89 -12.07 15.06 13.79
N GLU A 90 -10.82 14.80 13.37
CA GLU A 90 -9.77 15.82 13.39
C GLU A 90 -9.98 16.91 12.33
N LEU A 91 -10.34 16.56 11.10
CA LEU A 91 -10.63 17.53 10.04
C LEU A 91 -11.82 18.44 10.42
N ASN A 92 -12.84 17.88 11.08
CA ASN A 92 -13.96 18.65 11.62
C ASN A 92 -13.54 19.71 12.65
N LYS A 93 -12.48 19.48 13.45
CA LYS A 93 -11.98 20.50 14.40
C LYS A 93 -11.43 21.74 13.70
N PHE A 94 -11.02 21.61 12.45
CA PHE A 94 -10.56 22.71 11.60
C PHE A 94 -11.66 23.24 10.67
N GLY A 95 -12.91 22.82 10.87
CA GLY A 95 -14.07 23.27 10.09
C GLY A 95 -14.22 22.59 8.72
N ILE A 96 -13.43 21.55 8.45
CA ILE A 96 -13.51 20.78 7.20
C ILE A 96 -14.48 19.61 7.42
N ASN A 97 -15.69 19.74 6.88
CA ASN A 97 -16.71 18.70 6.98
C ASN A 97 -16.56 17.70 5.83
N VAL A 98 -16.08 16.51 6.17
CA VAL A 98 -15.87 15.44 5.19
C VAL A 98 -17.04 14.47 5.28
N THR A 99 -17.83 14.42 4.22
CA THR A 99 -18.93 13.46 4.02
C THR A 99 -18.52 12.43 2.97
N LYS A 100 -19.14 11.24 2.97
CA LYS A 100 -18.90 10.22 1.91
C LYS A 100 -19.09 10.78 0.48
N GLU A 101 -19.91 11.81 0.32
CA GLU A 101 -20.14 12.49 -0.96
C GLU A 101 -18.98 13.40 -1.38
N SER A 102 -18.23 13.96 -0.42
CA SER A 102 -17.07 14.82 -0.70
C SER A 102 -15.79 14.06 -1.09
N MET A 103 -15.74 12.74 -0.87
CA MET A 103 -14.62 11.87 -1.25
C MET A 103 -14.83 11.16 -2.61
N ASN A 104 -16.02 11.25 -3.20
CA ASN A 104 -16.28 10.77 -4.55
C ASN A 104 -15.69 11.73 -5.59
N VAL A 105 -14.36 11.78 -5.69
CA VAL A 105 -13.72 12.27 -6.90
C VAL A 105 -13.86 11.16 -7.94
N VAL A 106 -14.90 11.28 -8.77
CA VAL A 106 -15.01 10.50 -10.01
C VAL A 106 -13.81 10.90 -10.86
N ILE A 107 -12.90 9.95 -11.08
CA ILE A 107 -11.88 10.03 -12.15
C ILE A 107 -12.57 9.78 -13.48
#